data_AF-K7S0D8-F1
#
_entry.id   AF-K7S0D8-F1
#
_cell.length_a   1.000
_cell.length_b   1.000
_cell.length_c   1.000
_cell.angle_alpha   90.00
_cell.angle_beta   90.00
_cell.angle_gamma   90.00
#
_symmetry.space_group_name_H-M   'P 1'
#
loop_
_entity.id
_entity.type
_entity.pdbx_description
1 polymer ?
#
loop_
_entity_poly.entity_id
_entity_poly.type
_entity_poly.pdbx_seq_one_letter_code
_entity_poly.pdbx_strand_id
1 'polypeptide(L)'
;MGAENEGRTRADAFRDAYHLGDQPLGDLVALIEQTVRCDVAVLDTTEQDEHGLSMRDPARHIVFIGIARTRNPMRQRSTLAHELAHVLFEDWDASQGEELSHRSVREIRADAFARHLLIPRAGVRNFIGEARPLTEGDLSSLVQRFLVSPAIASIALQDCGYISDDQKSTWLSISTGQLARRYGWVDQYEAMQDESDRSRPPQRLLARAVSGYEEGVLSAQAVATLRGVSLEAAQDYLDRTSSSPRAPEVPSMAAEDLPPVDIDLSALDDDAPEGRTP
;
A
#
# COMPACT_ATOMS: atom_id res chain seq x y z
N MET A 1 -1.69 22.00 21.21
CA MET A 1 -2.81 21.67 20.30
C MET A 1 -3.17 20.22 20.55
N GLY A 2 -4.44 19.80 20.43
CA GLY A 2 -4.79 18.38 20.63
C GLY A 2 -4.41 17.53 19.41
N ALA A 3 -4.12 16.23 19.61
CA ALA A 3 -3.75 15.29 18.53
C ALA A 3 -4.73 15.29 17.36
N GLU A 4 -6.03 15.37 17.64
CA GLU A 4 -7.10 15.53 16.64
C GLU A 4 -6.86 16.73 15.72
N ASN A 5 -6.55 17.90 16.30
CA ASN A 5 -6.32 19.11 15.53
C ASN A 5 -4.98 19.07 14.77
N GLU A 6 -3.96 18.41 15.33
CA GLU A 6 -2.68 18.20 14.64
C GLU A 6 -2.86 17.33 13.39
N GLY A 7 -3.57 16.22 13.51
CA GLY A 7 -3.87 15.32 12.39
C GLY A 7 -4.64 16.06 11.29
N ARG A 8 -5.70 16.78 11.66
CA ARG A 8 -6.47 17.63 10.72
C ARG A 8 -5.59 18.66 10.01
N THR A 9 -4.81 19.42 10.78
CA THR A 9 -3.99 20.51 10.22
C THR A 9 -2.94 19.95 9.26
N ARG A 10 -2.35 18.78 9.58
CA ARG A 10 -1.39 18.11 8.71
C ARG A 10 -2.05 17.57 7.44
N ALA A 11 -3.28 17.06 7.53
CA ALA A 11 -4.03 16.61 6.36
C ALA A 11 -4.38 17.79 5.43
N ASP A 12 -4.87 18.90 5.99
CA ASP A 12 -5.14 20.13 5.23
C ASP A 12 -3.86 20.62 4.52
N ALA A 13 -2.74 20.69 5.26
CA ALA A 13 -1.44 21.09 4.70
C ALA A 13 -0.92 20.13 3.62
N PHE A 14 -1.15 18.81 3.76
CA PHE A 14 -0.78 17.84 2.73
C PHE A 14 -1.60 18.05 1.46
N ARG A 15 -2.92 18.27 1.58
CA ARG A 15 -3.79 18.55 0.43
C ARG A 15 -3.38 19.84 -0.29
N ASP A 16 -3.01 20.89 0.46
CA ASP A 16 -2.55 22.15 -0.10
C ASP A 16 -1.21 22.00 -0.82
N ALA A 17 -0.23 21.34 -0.19
CA ALA A 17 1.12 21.16 -0.73
C ALA A 17 1.15 20.40 -2.06
N TYR A 18 0.22 19.45 -2.25
CA TYR A 18 0.10 18.65 -3.46
C TYR A 18 -1.10 19.03 -4.34
N HIS A 19 -1.71 20.19 -4.09
CA HIS A 19 -2.82 20.74 -4.89
C HIS A 19 -3.99 19.76 -5.11
N LEU A 20 -4.34 18.99 -4.07
CA LEU A 20 -5.40 17.98 -4.13
C LEU A 20 -6.81 18.58 -4.04
N GLY A 21 -6.90 19.87 -3.69
CA GLY A 21 -8.16 20.61 -3.54
C GLY A 21 -9.10 19.95 -2.52
N ASP A 22 -10.40 19.93 -2.79
CA ASP A 22 -11.44 19.35 -1.92
C ASP A 22 -12.08 18.08 -2.50
N GLN A 23 -11.57 17.60 -3.63
CA GLN A 23 -12.14 16.48 -4.38
C GLN A 23 -11.69 15.12 -3.80
N PRO A 24 -12.45 14.04 -4.07
CA PRO A 24 -12.05 12.70 -3.67
C PRO A 24 -10.68 12.31 -4.25
N LEU A 25 -9.91 11.56 -3.46
CA LEU A 25 -8.61 11.05 -3.88
C LEU A 25 -8.79 9.76 -4.68
N GLY A 26 -8.11 9.64 -5.82
CA GLY A 26 -8.12 8.45 -6.66
C GLY A 26 -7.27 7.31 -6.09
N ASP A 27 -6.30 6.84 -6.87
CA ASP A 27 -5.33 5.83 -6.45
C ASP A 27 -4.38 6.40 -5.38
N LEU A 28 -4.66 6.07 -4.12
CA LEU A 28 -3.87 6.52 -2.97
C LEU A 28 -2.45 5.93 -2.97
N VAL A 29 -2.27 4.73 -3.51
CA VAL A 29 -0.94 4.11 -3.59
C VAL A 29 -0.07 4.93 -4.53
N ALA A 30 -0.57 5.21 -5.74
CA ALA A 30 0.14 6.04 -6.71
C ALA A 30 0.36 7.47 -6.17
N LEU A 31 -0.64 8.05 -5.50
CA LEU A 31 -0.50 9.37 -4.87
C LEU A 31 0.66 9.38 -3.87
N ILE A 32 0.71 8.39 -2.97
CA ILE A 32 1.76 8.30 -1.95
C ILE A 32 3.13 8.12 -2.60
N GLU A 33 3.29 7.18 -3.54
CA GLU A 33 4.57 6.93 -4.20
C GLU A 33 5.10 8.12 -5.02
N GLN A 34 4.21 8.96 -5.54
CA GLN A 34 4.57 10.14 -6.35
C GLN A 34 4.83 11.40 -5.52
N THR A 35 4.16 11.53 -4.37
CA THR A 35 4.24 12.74 -3.53
C THR A 35 5.25 12.58 -2.41
N VAL A 36 5.26 11.40 -1.78
CA VAL A 36 6.16 11.03 -0.69
C VAL A 36 7.18 10.06 -1.27
N ARG A 37 8.45 10.19 -0.88
CA ARG A 37 9.49 9.21 -1.27
C ARG A 37 9.33 7.90 -0.47
N CYS A 38 8.17 7.25 -0.65
CA CYS A 38 7.76 6.05 0.02
C CYS A 38 7.43 4.99 -1.02
N ASP A 39 8.00 3.80 -0.87
CA ASP A 39 7.61 2.62 -1.65
C ASP A 39 6.38 2.00 -0.95
N VAL A 40 5.33 1.65 -1.70
CA VAL A 40 4.07 1.14 -1.11
C VAL A 40 3.76 -0.24 -1.69
N ALA A 41 3.46 -1.20 -0.82
CA ALA A 41 3.10 -2.56 -1.22
C ALA A 41 1.74 -2.98 -0.64
N VAL A 42 0.93 -3.62 -1.49
CA VAL A 42 -0.24 -4.39 -1.06
C VAL A 42 0.14 -5.87 -1.07
N LEU A 43 0.10 -6.49 0.11
CA LEU A 43 0.67 -7.80 0.38
C LEU A 43 -0.43 -8.82 0.68
N ASP A 44 -0.16 -10.06 0.31
CA ASP A 44 -0.93 -11.20 0.81
C ASP A 44 -0.41 -11.54 2.21
N THR A 45 -1.26 -11.38 3.22
CA THR A 45 -0.94 -11.67 4.62
C THR A 45 -1.92 -12.68 5.17
N THR A 46 -1.40 -13.65 5.91
CA THR A 46 -2.19 -14.66 6.61
C THR A 46 -2.76 -14.14 7.94
N GLU A 47 -2.28 -13.00 8.42
CA GLU A 47 -2.67 -12.43 9.71
C GLU A 47 -3.74 -11.35 9.52
N GLN A 48 -4.93 -11.62 10.04
CA GLN A 48 -6.11 -10.77 9.83
C GLN A 48 -6.03 -9.44 10.58
N ASP A 49 -5.17 -9.34 11.60
CA ASP A 49 -5.17 -8.26 12.61
C ASP A 49 -4.05 -7.22 12.41
N GLU A 50 -3.07 -7.46 11.53
CA GLU A 50 -2.10 -6.43 11.11
C GLU A 50 -2.58 -5.76 9.83
N HIS A 51 -3.08 -4.54 9.94
CA HIS A 51 -3.77 -3.90 8.82
C HIS A 51 -2.84 -3.07 7.93
N GLY A 52 -1.74 -2.58 8.50
CA GLY A 52 -0.72 -1.78 7.85
C GLY A 52 0.56 -1.75 8.67
N LEU A 53 1.69 -1.52 8.01
CA LEU A 53 3.00 -1.35 8.62
C LEU A 53 3.78 -0.29 7.86
N SER A 54 4.30 0.70 8.58
CA SER A 54 5.26 1.68 8.08
C SER A 54 6.65 1.40 8.64
N MET A 55 7.66 1.34 7.77
CA MET A 55 9.05 1.10 8.16
C MET A 55 10.00 2.04 7.42
N ARG A 56 11.09 2.43 8.08
CA ARG A 56 12.18 3.21 7.47
C ARG A 56 13.46 2.39 7.46
N ASP A 57 14.09 2.26 6.29
CA ASP A 57 15.47 1.79 6.15
C ASP A 57 16.41 3.01 6.29
N PRO A 58 17.09 3.18 7.44
CA PRO A 58 17.96 4.34 7.66
C PRO A 58 19.22 4.31 6.79
N ALA A 59 19.70 3.13 6.37
CA ALA A 59 20.91 3.00 5.57
C ALA A 59 20.67 3.39 4.11
N ARG A 60 19.49 3.06 3.58
CA ARG A 60 19.10 3.39 2.19
C ARG A 60 18.26 4.65 2.07
N HIS A 61 17.86 5.24 3.20
CA HIS A 61 16.92 6.36 3.28
C HIS A 61 15.60 6.09 2.51
N ILE A 62 15.10 4.85 2.60
CA ILE A 62 13.85 4.42 1.98
C ILE A 62 12.79 4.28 3.07
N VAL A 63 11.60 4.81 2.82
CA VAL A 63 10.40 4.53 3.61
C VAL A 63 9.55 3.53 2.86
N PHE A 64 8.98 2.59 3.59
CA PHE A 64 8.10 1.56 3.07
C PHE A 64 6.78 1.55 3.82
N ILE A 65 5.67 1.47 3.09
CA ILE A 65 4.34 1.18 3.65
C ILE A 65 3.88 -0.16 3.07
N GLY A 66 3.66 -1.14 3.94
CA GLY A 66 3.01 -2.40 3.60
C GLY A 66 1.59 -2.42 4.14
N ILE A 67 0.61 -2.77 3.32
CA ILE A 67 -0.77 -3.00 3.76
C ILE A 67 -1.29 -4.35 3.25
N ALA A 68 -2.25 -4.92 3.95
CA ALA A 68 -2.90 -6.16 3.51
C ALA A 68 -3.81 -5.92 2.30
N ARG A 69 -3.82 -6.87 1.35
CA ARG A 69 -4.94 -7.01 0.41
C ARG A 69 -6.21 -7.33 1.20
N THR A 70 -7.36 -6.84 0.76
CA THR A 70 -8.62 -7.08 1.46
C THR A 70 -9.82 -6.88 0.55
N ARG A 71 -10.93 -7.56 0.86
CA ARG A 71 -12.24 -7.26 0.27
C ARG A 71 -12.95 -6.06 0.91
N ASN A 72 -12.27 -5.30 1.77
CA ASN A 72 -12.81 -4.09 2.41
C ASN A 72 -12.10 -2.82 1.89
N PRO A 73 -12.44 -2.32 0.69
CA PRO A 73 -11.68 -1.25 0.04
C PRO A 73 -11.61 0.04 0.86
N MET A 74 -12.71 0.43 1.51
CA MET A 74 -12.77 1.67 2.30
C MET A 74 -11.89 1.61 3.54
N ARG A 75 -11.72 0.40 4.08
CA ARG A 75 -10.83 0.11 5.19
C ARG A 75 -9.38 0.17 4.75
N GLN A 76 -9.05 -0.44 3.61
CA GLN A 76 -7.71 -0.38 3.04
C GLN A 76 -7.27 1.07 2.78
N ARG A 77 -8.18 1.89 2.22
CA ARG A 77 -7.92 3.32 1.98
C ARG A 77 -7.65 4.09 3.27
N SER A 78 -8.45 3.86 4.32
CA SER A 78 -8.20 4.50 5.63
C SER A 78 -6.90 4.02 6.26
N THR A 79 -6.56 2.73 6.16
CA THR A 79 -5.30 2.20 6.68
C THR A 79 -4.12 2.81 5.94
N LEU A 80 -4.15 2.88 4.61
CA LEU A 80 -3.09 3.49 3.83
C LEU A 80 -2.88 4.98 4.17
N ALA A 81 -3.98 5.73 4.38
CA ALA A 81 -3.90 7.12 4.82
C ALA A 81 -3.39 7.27 6.26
N HIS A 82 -3.70 6.30 7.13
CA HIS A 82 -3.20 6.23 8.50
C HIS A 82 -1.68 5.96 8.53
N GLU A 83 -1.21 4.98 7.77
CA GLU A 83 0.23 4.70 7.61
C GLU A 83 1.00 5.90 7.04
N LEU A 84 0.43 6.57 6.03
CA LEU A 84 0.99 7.83 5.54
C LEU A 84 1.13 8.88 6.66
N ALA A 85 0.19 8.94 7.60
CA ALA A 85 0.30 9.86 8.74
C ALA A 85 1.55 9.56 9.56
N HIS A 86 1.78 8.29 9.93
CA HIS A 86 2.97 7.89 10.68
C HIS A 86 4.26 8.25 9.95
N VAL A 87 4.31 8.04 8.63
CA VAL A 87 5.45 8.47 7.81
C VAL A 87 5.66 9.98 7.88
N LEU A 88 4.59 10.77 7.74
CA LEU A 88 4.67 12.24 7.73
C LEU A 88 4.97 12.86 9.10
N PHE A 89 4.63 12.17 10.18
CA PHE A 89 4.94 12.58 11.55
C PHE A 89 6.26 11.99 12.06
N GLU A 90 6.92 11.14 11.26
CA GLU A 90 8.14 10.44 11.62
C GLU A 90 8.01 9.60 12.90
N ASP A 91 6.86 8.94 13.06
CA ASP A 91 6.52 8.11 14.23
C ASP A 91 7.26 6.74 14.20
N TRP A 92 8.58 6.75 14.01
CA TRP A 92 9.42 5.54 13.83
C TRP A 92 9.67 4.75 15.12
N ASP A 93 9.52 5.39 16.29
CA ASP A 93 9.85 4.81 17.59
C ASP A 93 8.59 4.41 18.36
N ALA A 94 8.14 3.16 18.20
CA ALA A 94 7.13 2.55 19.08
C ALA A 94 7.65 2.27 20.51
N SER A 95 8.93 2.58 20.78
CA SER A 95 9.66 2.18 21.99
C SER A 95 9.55 3.17 23.17
N GLN A 96 8.86 4.30 23.05
CA GLN A 96 8.73 5.29 24.12
C GLN A 96 7.33 5.35 24.73
N GLY A 97 7.07 4.43 25.67
CA GLY A 97 6.35 4.74 26.91
C GLY A 97 4.91 5.24 26.84
N GLU A 98 4.08 4.81 25.88
CA GLU A 98 2.64 5.11 25.92
C GLU A 98 1.88 4.02 26.68
N GLU A 99 1.15 4.42 27.73
CA GLU A 99 0.33 3.54 28.57
C GLU A 99 -0.71 2.78 27.73
N LEU A 100 -0.71 1.45 27.87
CA LEU A 100 -1.58 0.48 27.16
C LEU A 100 -3.09 0.62 27.46
N SER A 101 -3.52 1.60 28.26
CA SER A 101 -4.91 1.75 28.70
C SER A 101 -5.71 2.76 27.88
N HIS A 102 -5.05 3.61 27.09
CA HIS A 102 -5.69 4.60 26.21
C HIS A 102 -5.08 4.57 24.82
N ARG A 103 -5.90 4.85 23.80
CA ARG A 103 -5.39 5.01 22.44
C ARG A 103 -4.35 6.13 22.43
N SER A 104 -3.18 5.81 21.91
CA SER A 104 -2.00 6.67 21.98
C SER A 104 -2.23 8.01 21.27
N VAL A 105 -1.48 9.05 21.65
CA VAL A 105 -1.63 10.39 21.05
C VAL A 105 -1.32 10.32 19.55
N ARG A 106 -0.36 9.47 19.17
CA ARG A 106 0.05 9.23 17.78
C ARG A 106 -1.07 8.59 16.98
N GLU A 107 -1.71 7.57 17.55
CA GLU A 107 -2.85 6.87 16.95
C GLU A 107 -4.04 7.78 16.70
N ILE A 108 -4.41 8.61 17.69
CA ILE A 108 -5.50 9.59 17.54
C ILE A 108 -5.17 10.59 16.43
N ARG A 109 -3.92 11.05 16.38
CA ARG A 109 -3.45 11.99 15.35
C ARG A 109 -3.44 11.36 13.95
N ALA A 110 -3.02 10.11 13.82
CA ALA A 110 -3.01 9.38 12.56
C ALA A 110 -4.42 9.13 12.02
N ASP A 111 -5.36 8.75 12.90
CA ASP A 111 -6.78 8.63 12.55
C ASP A 111 -7.41 9.94 12.11
N ALA A 112 -7.11 11.03 12.81
CA ALA A 112 -7.59 12.36 12.44
C ALA A 112 -7.02 12.79 11.09
N PHE A 113 -5.73 12.55 10.85
CA PHE A 113 -5.10 12.78 9.55
C PHE A 113 -5.80 11.98 8.44
N ALA A 114 -5.98 10.67 8.63
CA ALA A 114 -6.59 9.80 7.63
C ALA A 114 -8.01 10.25 7.27
N ARG A 115 -8.85 10.58 8.27
CA ARG A 115 -10.21 11.09 8.04
C ARG A 115 -10.20 12.39 7.23
N HIS A 116 -9.42 13.38 7.66
CA HIS A 116 -9.40 14.69 7.01
C HIS A 116 -8.71 14.69 5.65
N LEU A 117 -7.74 13.79 5.42
CA LEU A 117 -7.12 13.62 4.12
C LEU A 117 -8.13 13.05 3.12
N LEU A 118 -8.87 12.00 3.50
CA LEU A 118 -9.80 11.30 2.62
C LEU A 118 -11.09 12.07 2.36
N ILE A 119 -11.62 12.75 3.38
CA ILE A 119 -12.85 13.53 3.31
C ILE A 119 -12.67 14.90 4.00
N PRO A 120 -12.12 15.90 3.30
CA PRO A 120 -11.88 17.22 3.88
C PRO A 120 -13.20 17.92 4.21
N ARG A 121 -13.20 18.74 5.26
CA ARG A 121 -14.43 19.44 5.72
C ARG A 121 -15.00 20.37 4.64
N ALA A 122 -14.13 21.00 3.86
CA ALA A 122 -14.54 21.81 2.71
C ALA A 122 -15.21 20.95 1.62
N GLY A 123 -14.68 19.76 1.35
CA GLY A 123 -15.31 18.76 0.46
C GLY A 123 -16.70 18.33 0.94
N VAL A 124 -16.88 18.08 2.24
CA VAL A 124 -18.20 17.78 2.83
C VAL A 124 -19.17 18.94 2.63
N ARG A 125 -18.74 20.16 2.99
CA ARG A 125 -19.58 21.36 2.85
C ARG A 125 -19.98 21.64 1.41
N ASN A 126 -19.05 21.50 0.47
CA ASN A 126 -19.30 21.69 -0.95
C ASN A 126 -20.25 20.63 -1.51
N PHE A 127 -20.17 19.39 -1.01
CA PHE A 127 -21.03 18.30 -1.45
C PHE A 127 -22.46 18.41 -0.90
N ILE A 128 -22.61 18.73 0.39
CA ILE A 128 -23.93 18.81 1.04
C ILE A 128 -24.62 20.15 0.74
N GLY A 129 -23.86 21.25 0.73
CA GLY A 129 -24.38 22.60 0.59
C GLY A 129 -25.03 23.11 1.88
N GLU A 130 -26.21 23.71 1.74
CA GLU A 130 -26.97 24.29 2.85
C GLU A 130 -27.45 23.22 3.84
N ALA A 131 -27.53 23.61 5.12
CA ALA A 131 -27.97 22.71 6.18
C ALA A 131 -29.42 22.27 5.97
N ARG A 132 -29.63 20.95 5.94
CA ARG A 132 -30.92 20.30 5.80
C ARG A 132 -30.90 18.96 6.52
N PRO A 133 -32.07 18.38 6.87
CA PRO A 133 -32.12 17.02 7.36
C PRO A 133 -31.48 16.06 6.34
N LEU A 134 -30.44 15.33 6.78
CA LEU A 134 -29.77 14.34 5.95
C LEU A 134 -30.40 12.96 6.12
N THR A 135 -30.48 12.25 5.00
CA THR A 135 -31.01 10.89 4.90
C THR A 135 -29.88 9.87 4.75
N GLU A 136 -30.20 8.59 4.89
CA GLU A 136 -29.25 7.50 4.56
C GLU A 136 -28.82 7.55 3.08
N GLY A 137 -29.64 8.09 2.18
CA GLY A 137 -29.26 8.31 0.77
C GLY A 137 -28.18 9.37 0.59
N ASP A 138 -28.20 10.41 1.43
CA ASP A 138 -27.13 11.42 1.45
C ASP A 138 -25.81 10.83 1.97
N LEU A 139 -25.89 10.00 3.03
CA LEU A 139 -24.72 9.25 3.52
C LEU A 139 -24.15 8.35 2.43
N SER A 140 -24.99 7.59 1.74
CA SER A 140 -24.60 6.72 0.63
C SER A 140 -23.89 7.48 -0.48
N SER A 141 -24.46 8.62 -0.88
CA SER A 141 -23.87 9.48 -1.92
C SER A 141 -22.51 10.04 -1.50
N LEU A 142 -22.35 10.42 -0.24
CA LEU A 142 -21.08 10.93 0.29
C LEU A 142 -20.01 9.83 0.40
N VAL A 143 -20.40 8.65 0.90
CA VAL A 143 -19.55 7.45 0.97
C VAL A 143 -19.07 7.05 -0.42
N GLN A 144 -19.98 7.01 -1.40
CA GLN A 144 -19.65 6.68 -2.79
C GLN A 144 -18.78 7.76 -3.45
N ARG A 145 -18.99 9.05 -3.13
CA ARG A 145 -18.20 10.15 -3.69
C ARG A 145 -16.76 10.14 -3.18
N PHE A 146 -16.57 10.03 -1.86
CA PHE A 146 -15.26 10.15 -1.22
C PHE A 146 -14.54 8.81 -1.02
N LEU A 147 -15.20 7.69 -1.32
CA LEU A 147 -14.66 6.34 -1.18
C LEU A 147 -14.15 6.09 0.26
N VAL A 148 -14.97 6.48 1.24
CA VAL A 148 -14.72 6.33 2.68
C VAL A 148 -15.77 5.42 3.32
N SER A 149 -15.51 4.88 4.50
CA SER A 149 -16.53 4.08 5.20
C SER A 149 -17.69 4.95 5.70
N PRO A 150 -18.89 4.38 5.90
CA PRO A 150 -20.01 5.06 6.54
C PRO A 150 -19.64 5.67 7.90
N ALA A 151 -18.75 5.01 8.66
CA ALA A 151 -18.25 5.53 9.91
C ALA A 151 -17.45 6.82 9.74
N ILE A 152 -16.48 6.85 8.82
CA ILE A 152 -15.69 8.04 8.53
C ILE A 152 -16.57 9.19 8.01
N ALA A 153 -17.49 8.89 7.09
CA ALA A 153 -18.43 9.87 6.55
C ALA A 153 -19.33 10.46 7.65
N SER A 154 -19.85 9.62 8.55
CA SER A 154 -20.70 10.06 9.67
C SER A 154 -19.95 10.95 10.65
N ILE A 155 -18.69 10.63 10.96
CA ILE A 155 -17.83 11.50 11.78
C ILE A 155 -17.61 12.85 11.08
N ALA A 156 -17.25 12.85 9.79
CA ALA A 156 -17.01 14.09 9.05
C ALA A 156 -18.27 14.98 8.92
N LEU A 157 -19.45 14.38 8.80
CA LEU A 157 -20.73 15.08 8.80
C LEU A 157 -21.03 15.72 10.15
N GLN A 158 -20.80 15.00 11.25
CA GLN A 158 -20.99 15.50 12.60
C GLN A 158 -19.97 16.61 12.94
N ASP A 159 -18.70 16.46 12.54
CA ASP A 159 -17.64 17.48 12.68
C ASP A 159 -17.95 18.77 11.89
N CYS A 160 -18.78 18.67 10.85
CA CYS A 160 -19.27 19.81 10.07
C CYS A 160 -20.62 20.35 10.56
N GLY A 161 -21.23 19.72 11.57
CA GLY A 161 -22.49 20.15 12.17
C GLY A 161 -23.74 19.78 11.36
N TYR A 162 -23.66 18.82 10.43
CA TYR A 162 -24.78 18.42 9.59
C TYR A 162 -25.68 17.34 10.22
N ILE A 163 -25.16 16.56 11.17
CA ILE A 163 -25.92 15.52 11.87
C ILE A 163 -25.67 15.57 13.38
N SER A 164 -26.62 15.05 14.15
CA SER A 164 -26.49 14.90 15.61
C SER A 164 -25.67 13.67 16.00
N ASP A 165 -25.28 13.59 17.28
CA ASP A 165 -24.61 12.40 17.84
C ASP A 165 -25.47 11.14 17.78
N ASP A 166 -26.79 11.27 17.94
CA ASP A 166 -27.74 10.15 17.82
C ASP A 166 -27.78 9.60 16.39
N GLN A 167 -27.81 10.49 15.40
CA GLN A 167 -27.81 10.11 14.00
C GLN A 167 -26.48 9.48 13.59
N LYS A 168 -25.35 10.07 14.02
CA LYS A 168 -24.02 9.48 13.87
C LYS A 168 -23.98 8.07 14.46
N SER A 169 -24.46 7.88 15.69
CA SER A 169 -24.49 6.57 16.37
C SER A 169 -25.28 5.53 15.59
N THR A 170 -26.42 5.93 15.02
CA THR A 170 -27.22 5.05 14.14
C THR A 170 -26.43 4.64 12.89
N TRP A 171 -25.79 5.60 12.23
CA TRP A 171 -25.09 5.36 10.96
C TRP A 171 -23.76 4.62 11.09
N LEU A 172 -23.11 4.65 12.25
CA LEU A 172 -21.91 3.86 12.54
C LEU A 172 -22.15 2.35 12.36
N SER A 173 -23.38 1.87 12.51
CA SER A 173 -23.76 0.45 12.34
C SER A 173 -23.96 0.03 10.88
N ILE A 174 -23.98 0.98 9.95
CA ILE A 174 -24.25 0.71 8.54
C ILE A 174 -22.94 0.34 7.84
N SER A 175 -22.93 -0.79 7.13
CA SER A 175 -21.81 -1.21 6.30
C SER A 175 -21.85 -0.58 4.91
N THR A 176 -20.69 -0.41 4.30
CA THR A 176 -20.58 0.10 2.92
C THR A 176 -21.34 -0.77 1.92
N GLY A 177 -21.27 -2.10 2.08
CA GLY A 177 -21.98 -3.03 1.21
C GLY A 177 -23.50 -2.93 1.32
N GLN A 178 -24.05 -2.60 2.50
CA GLN A 178 -25.49 -2.34 2.64
C GLN A 178 -25.91 -1.08 1.88
N LEU A 179 -25.15 0.01 1.99
CA LEU A 179 -25.42 1.23 1.22
C LEU A 179 -25.32 0.96 -0.28
N ALA A 180 -24.28 0.26 -0.73
CA ALA A 180 -24.07 -0.05 -2.14
C ALA A 180 -25.23 -0.85 -2.75
N ARG A 181 -25.74 -1.88 -2.05
CA ARG A 181 -26.90 -2.66 -2.49
C ARG A 181 -28.18 -1.84 -2.47
N ARG A 182 -28.41 -1.07 -1.41
CA ARG A 182 -29.66 -0.29 -1.23
C ARG A 182 -29.79 0.86 -2.22
N TYR A 183 -28.68 1.49 -2.59
CA TYR A 183 -28.63 2.69 -3.43
C TYR A 183 -28.04 2.45 -4.83
N GLY A 184 -27.90 1.18 -5.25
CA GLY A 184 -27.68 0.84 -6.65
C GLY A 184 -26.26 1.04 -7.17
N TRP A 185 -25.24 0.96 -6.31
CA TRP A 185 -23.83 1.07 -6.72
C TRP A 185 -22.99 -0.16 -6.32
N VAL A 186 -23.65 -1.33 -6.20
CA VAL A 186 -23.00 -2.59 -5.83
C VAL A 186 -21.90 -3.02 -6.81
N ASP A 187 -22.10 -2.86 -8.13
CA ASP A 187 -21.10 -3.23 -9.14
C ASP A 187 -19.82 -2.40 -8.98
N GLN A 188 -19.96 -1.11 -8.66
CA GLN A 188 -18.82 -0.25 -8.35
C GLN A 188 -18.13 -0.71 -7.06
N TYR A 189 -18.90 -1.10 -6.04
CA TYR A 189 -18.34 -1.61 -4.80
C TYR A 189 -17.57 -2.91 -5.00
N GLU A 190 -18.12 -3.87 -5.74
CA GLU A 190 -17.47 -5.14 -6.05
C GLU A 190 -16.19 -4.94 -6.87
N ALA A 191 -16.19 -4.04 -7.86
CA ALA A 191 -14.98 -3.67 -8.58
C ALA A 191 -13.88 -3.11 -7.65
N MET A 192 -14.25 -2.28 -6.67
CA MET A 192 -13.30 -1.81 -5.66
C MET A 192 -12.82 -2.93 -4.74
N GLN A 193 -13.68 -3.89 -4.38
CA GLN A 193 -13.27 -5.05 -3.59
C GLN A 193 -12.23 -5.88 -4.35
N ASP A 194 -12.44 -6.11 -5.64
CA ASP A 194 -11.53 -6.89 -6.47
C ASP A 194 -10.21 -6.14 -6.74
N GLU A 195 -10.21 -4.80 -6.74
CA GLU A 195 -8.99 -3.99 -6.81
C GLU A 195 -8.21 -4.02 -5.49
N SER A 196 -8.88 -3.80 -4.35
CA SER A 196 -8.24 -3.79 -3.03
C SER A 196 -7.77 -5.19 -2.61
N ASP A 197 -8.33 -6.23 -3.20
CA ASP A 197 -7.96 -7.62 -3.00
C ASP A 197 -6.90 -8.11 -4.01
N ARG A 198 -6.13 -7.21 -4.63
CA ARG A 198 -4.98 -7.58 -5.47
C ARG A 198 -3.67 -7.18 -4.81
N SER A 199 -2.70 -8.08 -4.85
CA SER A 199 -1.33 -7.75 -4.48
C SER A 199 -0.78 -6.70 -5.45
N ARG A 200 0.01 -5.77 -4.92
CA ARG A 200 0.61 -4.68 -5.68
C ARG A 200 2.02 -4.43 -5.16
N PRO A 201 3.08 -4.71 -5.94
CA PRO A 201 4.43 -4.34 -5.55
C PRO A 201 4.65 -2.82 -5.67
N PRO A 202 5.65 -2.25 -4.97
CA PRO A 202 6.03 -0.86 -5.16
C PRO A 202 6.41 -0.58 -6.60
N GLN A 203 5.90 0.52 -7.16
CA GLN A 203 6.06 0.84 -8.57
C GLN A 203 7.54 0.94 -8.96
N ARG A 204 8.35 1.57 -8.11
CA ARG A 204 9.78 1.78 -8.36
C ARG A 204 10.58 0.48 -8.31
N LEU A 205 10.19 -0.45 -7.44
CA LEU A 205 10.80 -1.77 -7.36
C LEU A 205 10.45 -2.59 -8.61
N LEU A 206 9.19 -2.54 -9.04
CA LEU A 206 8.76 -3.22 -10.27
C LEU A 206 9.46 -2.67 -11.51
N ALA A 207 9.58 -1.35 -11.64
CA ALA A 207 10.30 -0.72 -12.76
C ALA A 207 11.77 -1.20 -12.82
N ARG A 208 12.45 -1.26 -11.68
CA ARG A 208 13.82 -1.80 -11.60
C ARG A 208 13.90 -3.29 -11.96
N ALA A 209 12.92 -4.08 -11.54
CA ALA A 209 12.88 -5.50 -11.88
C ALA A 209 12.71 -5.73 -13.39
N VAL A 210 11.88 -4.91 -14.04
CA VAL A 210 11.71 -4.93 -15.50
C VAL A 210 13.01 -4.54 -16.21
N SER A 211 13.67 -3.44 -15.80
CA SER A 211 14.97 -3.07 -16.38
C SER A 211 16.04 -4.14 -16.16
N GLY A 212 16.08 -4.76 -14.98
CA GLY A 212 16.99 -5.88 -14.71
C GLY A 212 16.72 -7.11 -15.57
N TYR A 213 15.46 -7.35 -15.95
CA TYR A 213 15.11 -8.39 -16.92
C TYR A 213 15.62 -8.04 -18.34
N GLU A 214 15.40 -6.80 -18.79
CA GLU A 214 15.87 -6.32 -20.10
C GLU A 214 17.41 -6.41 -20.23
N GLU A 215 18.12 -6.15 -19.14
CA GLU A 215 19.58 -6.26 -19.02
C GLU A 215 20.09 -7.70 -18.84
N GLY A 216 19.20 -8.70 -18.72
CA GLY A 216 19.57 -10.10 -18.50
C GLY A 216 20.06 -10.43 -17.09
N VAL A 217 19.93 -9.50 -16.14
CA VAL A 217 20.31 -9.67 -14.73
C VAL A 217 19.25 -10.44 -13.94
N LEU A 218 17.97 -10.24 -14.28
CA LEU A 218 16.84 -10.90 -13.64
C LEU A 218 16.09 -11.80 -14.63
N SER A 219 15.50 -12.86 -14.11
CA SER A 219 14.64 -13.75 -14.89
C SER A 219 13.21 -13.24 -14.94
N ALA A 220 12.44 -13.68 -15.94
CA ALA A 220 10.99 -13.44 -15.98
C ALA A 220 10.28 -13.99 -14.72
N GLN A 221 10.83 -15.05 -14.11
CA GLN A 221 10.33 -15.61 -12.85
C GLN A 221 10.47 -14.63 -11.68
N ALA A 222 11.55 -13.84 -11.61
CA ALA A 222 11.70 -12.81 -10.58
C ALA A 222 10.62 -11.72 -10.70
N VAL A 223 10.31 -11.30 -11.93
CA VAL A 223 9.23 -10.35 -12.22
C VAL A 223 7.86 -10.96 -11.87
N ALA A 224 7.63 -12.24 -12.19
CA ALA A 224 6.41 -12.96 -11.86
C ALA A 224 6.17 -13.01 -10.33
N THR A 225 7.20 -13.40 -9.58
CA THR A 225 7.17 -13.44 -8.11
C THR A 225 6.87 -12.06 -7.52
N LEU A 226 7.53 -11.01 -8.00
CA LEU A 226 7.29 -9.64 -7.52
C LEU A 226 5.86 -9.16 -7.78
N ARG A 227 5.29 -9.51 -8.93
CA ARG A 227 3.91 -9.14 -9.31
C ARG A 227 2.84 -10.06 -8.72
N GLY A 228 3.21 -11.21 -8.14
CA GLY A 228 2.27 -12.22 -7.67
C GLY A 228 1.44 -12.85 -8.78
N VAL A 229 2.02 -13.03 -9.98
CA VAL A 229 1.35 -13.61 -11.15
C VAL A 229 2.07 -14.87 -11.65
N SER A 230 1.44 -15.62 -12.55
CA SER A 230 2.10 -16.77 -13.19
C SER A 230 3.28 -16.34 -14.05
N LEU A 231 4.24 -17.25 -14.26
CA LEU A 231 5.36 -17.03 -15.17
C LEU A 231 4.88 -16.66 -16.58
N GLU A 232 3.87 -17.36 -17.08
CA GLU A 232 3.25 -17.09 -18.39
C GLU A 232 2.70 -15.66 -18.48
N ALA A 233 1.93 -15.21 -17.48
CA ALA A 233 1.40 -13.85 -17.46
C ALA A 233 2.50 -12.78 -17.33
N ALA A 234 3.62 -13.10 -16.68
CA ALA A 234 4.78 -12.21 -16.60
C ALA A 234 5.52 -12.15 -17.95
N GLN A 235 5.68 -13.27 -18.64
CA GLN A 235 6.26 -13.33 -19.99
C GLN A 235 5.41 -12.53 -20.98
N ASP A 236 4.09 -12.77 -21.02
CA ASP A 236 3.15 -11.99 -21.84
C ASP A 236 3.22 -10.48 -21.59
N TYR A 237 3.42 -10.09 -20.33
CA TYR A 237 3.60 -8.69 -19.95
C TYR A 237 4.93 -8.11 -20.47
N LEU A 238 6.03 -8.85 -20.30
CA LEU A 238 7.38 -8.42 -20.69
C LEU A 238 7.55 -8.37 -22.21
N ASP A 239 6.96 -9.32 -22.94
CA ASP A 239 6.98 -9.37 -24.40
C ASP A 239 6.22 -8.20 -25.04
N ARG A 240 5.25 -7.62 -24.32
CA ARG A 240 4.50 -6.43 -24.77
C ARG A 240 5.23 -5.11 -24.49
N THR A 241 6.15 -5.08 -23.53
CA THR A 241 6.85 -3.84 -23.13
C THR A 241 8.21 -3.65 -23.80
N SER A 242 8.86 -4.72 -24.28
CA SER A 242 10.29 -4.68 -24.61
C SER A 242 10.75 -5.88 -25.46
N SER A 243 11.74 -5.67 -26.34
CA SER A 243 12.42 -6.74 -27.09
C SER A 243 13.19 -7.68 -26.15
N SER A 244 13.34 -8.95 -26.55
CA SER A 244 13.92 -10.06 -25.77
C SER A 244 15.16 -9.67 -24.93
N PRO A 245 15.34 -10.29 -23.74
CA PRO A 245 16.42 -9.97 -22.82
C PRO A 245 17.78 -10.02 -23.52
N ARG A 246 18.65 -9.05 -23.24
CA ARG A 246 20.02 -9.07 -23.78
C ARG A 246 20.71 -10.35 -23.29
N ALA A 247 21.26 -11.12 -24.22
CA ALA A 247 22.10 -12.25 -23.85
C ALA A 247 23.26 -11.70 -23.00
N PRO A 248 23.56 -12.30 -21.84
CA PRO A 248 24.72 -11.89 -21.05
C PRO A 248 25.96 -12.02 -21.95
N GLU A 249 26.70 -10.93 -22.13
CA GLU A 249 28.04 -10.99 -22.73
C GLU A 249 28.92 -11.77 -21.76
N VAL A 250 29.05 -13.08 -21.98
CA VAL A 250 30.08 -13.87 -21.35
C VAL A 250 31.40 -13.36 -21.94
N PRO A 251 32.34 -12.82 -21.13
CA PRO A 251 33.65 -12.48 -21.64
C PRO A 251 34.26 -13.73 -22.27
N SER A 252 34.42 -13.72 -23.59
CA SER A 252 35.16 -14.76 -24.28
C SER A 252 36.62 -14.55 -23.89
N MET A 253 37.10 -15.31 -22.91
CA MET A 253 38.52 -15.45 -22.66
C MET A 253 39.07 -16.52 -23.60
N ALA A 254 40.17 -16.21 -24.27
CA ALA A 254 40.91 -17.24 -24.98
C ALA A 254 41.47 -18.23 -23.94
N ALA A 255 41.61 -19.51 -24.30
CA ALA A 255 42.12 -20.53 -23.37
C ALA A 255 43.52 -20.19 -22.82
N GLU A 256 44.27 -19.39 -23.57
CA GLU A 256 45.60 -18.87 -23.24
C GLU A 256 45.61 -17.76 -22.18
N ASP A 257 44.46 -17.11 -21.94
CA ASP A 257 44.31 -16.05 -20.92
C ASP A 257 43.79 -16.58 -19.58
N LEU A 258 43.48 -17.89 -19.50
CA LEU A 258 43.08 -18.51 -18.24
C LEU A 258 44.29 -18.61 -17.29
N PRO A 259 44.14 -18.26 -16.01
CA PRO A 259 45.20 -18.48 -15.04
C PRO A 259 45.56 -19.98 -14.99
N PRO A 260 46.84 -20.34 -14.81
CA PRO A 260 47.23 -21.74 -14.70
C PRO A 260 46.47 -22.37 -13.54
N VAL A 261 45.68 -23.40 -13.85
CA VAL A 261 44.93 -24.17 -12.87
C VAL A 261 45.86 -25.26 -12.35
N ASP A 262 46.34 -25.11 -11.12
CA ASP A 262 47.04 -26.18 -10.41
C ASP A 262 45.97 -27.06 -9.75
N ILE A 263 45.70 -28.22 -10.36
CA ILE A 263 44.71 -29.17 -9.85
C ILE A 263 45.45 -30.19 -8.99
N ASP A 264 45.32 -30.08 -7.67
CA ASP A 264 45.78 -31.10 -6.74
C ASP A 264 44.83 -32.32 -6.78
N LEU A 265 45.25 -33.36 -7.49
CA LEU A 265 44.52 -34.62 -7.65
C LEU A 265 44.88 -35.66 -6.57
N SER A 266 45.68 -35.30 -5.56
CA SER A 266 46.12 -36.23 -4.51
C SER A 266 44.97 -36.83 -3.69
N ALA A 267 43.81 -36.17 -3.68
CA ALA A 267 42.60 -36.63 -2.99
C ALA A 267 41.80 -37.72 -3.74
N LEU A 268 42.23 -38.13 -4.95
CA LEU A 268 41.54 -39.16 -5.75
C LEU A 268 42.20 -40.55 -5.66
N ASP A 269 43.34 -40.67 -4.99
CA ASP A 269 44.10 -41.94 -4.89
C ASP A 269 43.70 -42.83 -3.70
N ASP A 270 42.71 -42.44 -2.89
CA ASP A 270 42.35 -43.17 -1.65
C ASP A 270 41.36 -44.34 -1.83
N ASP A 271 41.12 -44.82 -3.05
CA ASP A 271 40.33 -46.05 -3.29
C ASP A 271 41.02 -46.98 -4.30
N ALA A 272 42.12 -47.61 -3.87
CA ALA A 272 42.59 -48.86 -4.44
C ALA A 272 42.48 -49.98 -3.38
N PRO A 273 41.60 -50.99 -3.55
CA PRO A 273 41.42 -52.04 -2.55
C PRO A 273 42.70 -52.87 -2.41
N GLU A 274 43.22 -52.98 -1.19
CA GLU A 274 44.27 -53.95 -0.84
C GLU A 274 43.73 -55.38 -0.97
N GLY A 275 43.80 -55.91 -2.19
CA GLY A 275 43.69 -57.33 -2.48
C GLY A 275 45.00 -57.84 -3.05
N ARG A 276 45.79 -58.56 -2.23
CA ARG A 276 46.75 -59.56 -2.73
C ARG A 276 46.85 -60.76 -1.80
N THR A 277 46.18 -61.83 -2.22
CA THR A 277 46.54 -63.25 -2.05
C THR A 277 47.87 -63.56 -2.79
N PRO A 278 48.58 -64.67 -2.50
CA PRO A 278 48.11 -66.06 -2.61
C PRO A 278 48.08 -66.85 -1.30
#